data_AF-A0A9D2HNS4-F1
#
_entry.id   AF-A0A9D2HNS4-F1
#
_cell.length_a   1.000
_cell.length_b   1.000
_cell.length_c   1.000
_cell.angle_alpha   90.00
_cell.angle_beta   90.00
_cell.angle_gamma   90.00
#
_symmetry.space_group_name_H-M   'P 1'
#
loop_
_entity.id
_entity.type
_entity.pdbx_description
1 polymer ?
#
loop_
_entity_poly.entity_id
_entity_poly.type
_entity_poly.pdbx_seq_one_letter_code
_entity_poly.pdbx_strand_id
1 'polypeptide(L)'
;MLYSLLCDYAGDKDHCWPSQTTLAGLLGCSVSSIKTYLRELAGQRLIAVELRECRSSTYYLLKPSFLSARAGQSNSDGGEANSGYITNYRKKETNYPPTPTPPTAKEPPSTRQPRRGVGDFFSANNAFESIWNAYPRKEAKELARAVWHRLWRQGAIRIEALMKSLRRFCRSDGWNREHGRYVPQLVNWLRGQRWLDELPSSPAAVATDHDAKVRAWEAAQERRQADPDLEAVRPQFEAFLARFRDTRLRGPAWGLWTLLHKAGRAPQAHDVADASASPLDFLRQWRCAAHA
;
A
#
# COMPACT_ATOMS: atom_id res chain seq x y z
N MET A 1 27.36 9.62 22.23
CA MET A 1 26.53 8.53 22.77
C MET A 1 25.63 7.90 21.70
N LEU A 2 24.75 8.63 21.01
CA LEU A 2 23.95 8.00 19.94
C LEU A 2 24.81 7.39 18.81
N TYR A 3 25.88 8.08 18.39
CA TYR A 3 26.79 7.56 17.36
C TYR A 3 27.48 6.25 17.78
N SER A 4 28.02 6.15 19.00
CA SER A 4 28.65 4.91 19.49
C SER A 4 27.65 3.76 19.54
N LEU A 5 26.42 4.01 20.01
CA LEU A 5 25.35 3.01 20.00
C LEU A 5 25.02 2.51 18.57
N LEU A 6 25.06 3.40 17.57
CA LEU A 6 24.89 3.02 16.16
C LEU A 6 26.09 2.20 15.65
N CYS A 7 27.32 2.46 16.11
CA CYS A 7 28.49 1.62 15.84
C CYS A 7 28.31 0.21 16.42
N ASP A 8 27.88 0.11 17.68
CA ASP A 8 27.65 -1.17 18.37
C ASP A 8 26.56 -2.00 17.65
N TYR A 9 25.52 -1.35 17.12
CA TYR A 9 24.48 -1.99 16.30
C TYR A 9 24.90 -2.34 14.87
N ALA A 10 25.96 -1.71 14.36
CA ALA A 10 26.47 -1.94 13.01
C ALA A 10 27.51 -3.08 12.99
N GLY A 11 28.36 -3.17 14.02
CA GLY A 11 29.43 -4.16 14.10
C GLY A 11 30.34 -4.08 12.88
N ASP A 12 30.51 -5.19 12.18
CA ASP A 12 31.33 -5.28 10.97
C ASP A 12 30.65 -4.71 9.70
N LYS A 13 29.39 -4.28 9.78
CA LYS A 13 28.62 -3.77 8.63
C LYS A 13 28.66 -2.25 8.58
N ASP A 14 28.77 -1.66 7.38
CA ASP A 14 28.69 -0.20 7.21
C ASP A 14 27.27 0.39 7.40
N HIS A 15 26.28 -0.39 7.87
CA HIS A 15 24.90 0.04 8.07
C HIS A 15 24.17 -0.71 9.19
N CYS A 16 23.23 -0.01 9.86
CA CYS A 16 22.34 -0.55 10.87
C CYS A 16 20.89 -0.02 10.69
N TRP A 17 19.89 -0.69 11.27
CA TRP A 17 18.47 -0.30 11.15
C TRP A 17 17.67 -0.30 12.48
N PRO A 18 18.23 0.07 13.65
CA PRO A 18 17.49 0.10 14.91
C PRO A 18 16.30 1.06 14.86
N SER A 19 15.18 0.69 15.49
CA SER A 19 14.00 1.55 15.53
C SER A 19 14.25 2.79 16.41
N GLN A 20 13.67 3.94 16.04
CA GLN A 20 13.84 5.19 16.80
C GLN A 20 13.29 5.06 18.24
N THR A 21 12.31 4.18 18.46
CA THR A 21 11.78 3.81 19.78
C THR A 21 12.72 2.90 20.58
N THR A 22 13.46 1.99 19.92
CA THR A 22 14.53 1.20 20.57
C THR A 22 15.69 2.11 21.02
N LEU A 23 16.13 3.02 20.15
CA LEU A 23 17.14 4.02 20.47
C LEU A 23 16.69 4.93 21.65
N ALA A 24 15.39 5.23 21.75
CA ALA A 24 14.79 6.01 22.82
C ALA A 24 14.88 5.29 24.18
N GLY A 25 14.52 4.01 24.22
CA GLY A 25 14.64 3.18 25.42
C GLY A 25 16.08 3.05 25.90
N LEU A 26 17.04 2.82 24.99
CA LEU A 26 18.45 2.62 25.34
C LEU A 26 19.17 3.89 25.83
N LEU A 27 18.76 5.06 25.35
CA LEU A 27 19.34 6.36 25.76
C LEU A 27 18.52 7.09 26.83
N GLY A 28 17.41 6.50 27.31
CA GLY A 28 16.49 7.16 28.25
C GLY A 28 15.88 8.48 27.72
N CYS A 29 15.86 8.66 26.40
CA CYS A 29 15.58 9.93 25.73
C CYS A 29 14.26 9.89 24.95
N SER A 30 13.63 11.05 24.74
CA SER A 30 12.45 11.13 23.88
C SER A 30 12.78 10.82 22.41
N VAL A 31 11.83 10.24 21.68
CA VAL A 31 11.95 10.00 20.23
C VAL A 31 12.18 11.32 19.47
N SER A 32 11.67 12.44 19.98
CA SER A 32 11.93 13.79 19.42
C SER A 32 13.40 14.20 19.57
N SER A 33 14.01 13.94 20.72
CA SER A 33 15.44 14.21 20.97
C SER A 33 16.31 13.41 19.99
N ILE A 34 15.98 12.14 19.76
CA ILE A 34 16.71 11.28 18.82
C ILE A 34 16.57 11.76 17.37
N LYS A 35 15.41 12.26 16.95
CA LYS A 35 15.26 12.87 15.62
C LYS A 35 16.13 14.12 15.46
N THR A 36 16.38 14.87 16.54
CA THR A 36 17.33 16.00 16.54
C THR A 36 18.77 15.49 16.45
N TYR A 37 19.18 14.55 17.31
CA TYR A 37 20.55 13.99 17.29
C TYR A 37 20.89 13.27 15.98
N LEU A 38 19.95 12.54 15.37
CA LEU A 38 20.14 11.94 14.05
C LEU A 38 20.33 12.99 12.95
N ARG A 39 19.63 14.14 13.04
CA ARG A 39 19.79 15.27 12.10
C ARG A 39 21.15 15.95 12.29
N GLU A 40 21.61 16.08 13.52
CA GLU A 40 22.94 16.64 13.84
C GLU A 40 24.07 15.73 13.32
N LEU A 41 24.00 14.42 13.59
CA LEU A 41 24.97 13.44 13.07
C LEU A 41 24.97 13.35 11.53
N ALA A 42 23.80 13.47 10.89
CA ALA A 42 23.69 13.54 9.43
C ALA A 42 24.26 14.86 8.88
N GLY A 43 24.02 15.99 9.56
CA GLY A 43 24.61 17.28 9.21
C GLY A 43 26.14 17.29 9.32
N GLN A 44 26.69 16.57 10.30
CA GLN A 44 28.13 16.35 10.45
C GLN A 44 28.69 15.25 9.51
N ARG A 45 27.85 14.65 8.65
CA ARG A 45 28.20 13.53 7.75
C ARG A 45 28.85 12.33 8.44
N LEU A 46 28.48 12.07 9.70
CA LEU A 46 28.85 10.86 10.44
C LEU A 46 27.92 9.69 10.13
N ILE A 47 26.69 9.97 9.72
CA ILE A 47 25.72 8.97 9.24
C ILE A 47 24.98 9.49 8.00
N ALA A 48 24.57 8.58 7.11
CA ALA A 48 23.56 8.86 6.09
C ALA A 48 22.25 8.11 6.45
N VAL A 49 21.12 8.79 6.35
CA VAL A 49 19.81 8.25 6.72
C VAL A 49 18.99 7.98 5.47
N GLU A 50 18.74 6.71 5.17
CA GLU A 50 17.85 6.30 4.08
C GLU A 50 16.45 5.99 4.64
N LEU A 51 15.45 6.68 4.10
CA LEU A 51 14.04 6.50 4.43
C LEU A 51 13.43 5.48 3.47
N ARG A 52 13.29 4.23 3.92
CA ARG A 52 12.56 3.20 3.17
C ARG A 52 11.07 3.40 3.32
N GLU A 53 10.34 3.40 2.21
CA GLU A 53 8.92 3.79 2.14
C GLU A 53 7.98 2.97 3.05
N CYS A 54 8.37 1.73 3.41
CA CYS A 54 7.54 0.80 4.19
C CYS A 54 8.23 0.16 5.41
N ARG A 55 9.43 0.61 5.84
CA ARG A 55 10.16 0.03 7.00
C ARG A 55 10.95 1.06 7.80
N SER A 56 11.51 0.64 8.94
CA SER A 56 12.41 1.46 9.77
C SER A 56 13.58 2.02 8.96
N SER A 57 13.95 3.28 9.24
CA SER A 57 15.06 3.96 8.57
C SER A 57 16.36 3.16 8.66
N THR A 58 17.11 3.11 7.56
CA THR A 58 18.44 2.50 7.52
C THR A 58 19.48 3.61 7.69
N TYR A 59 20.41 3.41 8.63
CA TYR A 59 21.48 4.35 8.96
C TYR A 59 22.80 3.75 8.47
N TYR A 60 23.39 4.38 7.47
CA TYR A 60 24.73 4.06 6.99
C TYR A 60 25.74 4.82 7.83
N LEU A 61 26.75 4.13 8.37
CA LEU A 61 27.82 4.78 9.13
C LEU A 61 28.87 5.27 8.14
N LEU A 62 28.97 6.59 8.00
CA LEU A 62 29.98 7.21 7.16
C LEU A 62 31.28 7.25 7.96
N LYS A 63 32.23 6.38 7.62
CA LYS A 63 33.60 6.43 8.16
C LYS A 63 34.16 7.84 7.91
N PRO A 64 34.38 8.68 8.95
CA PRO A 64 34.90 10.02 8.73
C PRO A 64 36.30 9.93 8.12
N SER A 65 36.60 10.77 7.13
CA SER A 65 37.87 10.78 6.40
C SER A 65 39.11 10.97 7.29
N PHE A 66 38.93 11.45 8.53
CA PHE A 66 39.97 11.47 9.56
C PHE A 66 40.49 10.08 9.96
N LEU A 67 39.65 9.03 9.93
CA LEU A 67 40.09 7.64 10.14
C LEU A 67 40.84 7.08 8.92
N SER A 68 40.47 7.52 7.71
CA SER A 68 41.15 7.10 6.48
C SER A 68 42.57 7.65 6.37
N ALA A 69 42.88 8.76 7.05
CA ALA A 69 44.20 9.40 7.01
C ALA A 69 45.28 8.65 7.84
N ARG A 70 44.94 7.55 8.53
CA ARG A 70 45.87 6.80 9.39
C ARG A 70 46.09 5.34 8.97
N ALA A 71 45.49 4.92 7.87
CA ALA A 71 45.80 3.65 7.19
C ALA A 71 46.79 3.91 6.04
N GLY A 72 48.07 3.98 6.37
CA GLY A 72 49.12 4.13 5.36
C GLY A 72 49.39 2.83 4.61
N GLN A 73 49.22 2.88 3.29
CA GLN A 73 50.11 2.28 2.28
C GLN A 73 50.36 0.75 2.32
N SER A 74 49.76 0.05 1.36
CA SER A 74 50.54 -0.70 0.37
C SER A 74 49.90 -0.58 -1.01
N ASN A 75 50.71 -0.32 -2.04
CA ASN A 75 50.27 0.03 -3.40
C ASN A 75 50.39 -1.16 -4.38
N SER A 76 49.44 -1.28 -5.30
CA SER A 76 49.62 -1.62 -6.73
C SER A 76 48.31 -1.18 -7.42
N ASP A 77 48.28 -0.11 -8.22
CA ASP A 77 48.67 -0.07 -9.65
C ASP A 77 47.75 -0.95 -10.53
N GLY A 78 47.06 -0.48 -11.57
CA GLY A 78 46.89 0.88 -12.13
C GLY A 78 45.88 0.83 -13.30
N GLY A 79 45.44 1.97 -13.84
CA GLY A 79 44.62 2.00 -15.08
C GLY A 79 43.43 2.98 -15.09
N GLU A 80 43.58 4.07 -15.85
CA GLU A 80 42.55 5.09 -16.09
C GLU A 80 41.60 4.70 -17.24
N ALA A 81 40.37 5.25 -17.23
CA ALA A 81 39.71 5.73 -18.46
C ALA A 81 38.55 6.69 -18.16
N ASN A 82 38.91 7.97 -18.12
CA ASN A 82 38.09 9.18 -18.21
C ASN A 82 36.94 9.13 -19.25
N SER A 83 35.76 9.69 -18.92
CA SER A 83 34.90 10.36 -19.90
C SER A 83 34.03 11.43 -19.23
N GLY A 84 33.86 12.58 -19.92
CA GLY A 84 33.00 13.69 -19.48
C GLY A 84 31.50 13.34 -19.45
N TYR A 85 30.61 14.25 -19.05
CA TYR A 85 30.66 15.69 -19.31
C TYR A 85 30.13 16.51 -18.11
N ILE A 86 30.82 17.62 -17.83
CA ILE A 86 30.35 18.68 -16.94
C ILE A 86 29.27 19.50 -17.66
N THR A 87 28.21 19.92 -16.97
CA THR A 87 27.61 21.28 -17.02
C THR A 87 26.32 21.35 -16.18
N ASN A 88 25.98 22.42 -15.45
CA ASN A 88 26.80 23.50 -14.86
C ASN A 88 25.90 24.38 -13.93
N TYR A 89 26.52 25.12 -12.99
CA TYR A 89 26.03 26.37 -12.36
C TYR A 89 24.77 26.33 -11.44
N ARG A 90 24.67 27.11 -10.35
CA ARG A 90 25.62 28.09 -9.76
C ARG A 90 25.47 28.17 -8.23
N LYS A 91 26.58 27.96 -7.53
CA LYS A 91 26.79 28.35 -6.13
C LYS A 91 27.28 29.80 -6.06
N LYS A 92 26.86 30.58 -5.05
CA LYS A 92 27.78 31.44 -4.27
C LYS A 92 27.16 31.91 -2.96
N GLU A 93 27.87 31.65 -1.86
CA GLU A 93 27.60 32.24 -0.55
C GLU A 93 28.00 33.72 -0.52
N THR A 94 27.47 34.46 0.46
CA THR A 94 28.21 35.56 1.11
C THR A 94 28.08 35.42 2.62
N ASN A 95 29.21 35.56 3.32
CA ASN A 95 29.29 35.59 4.79
C ASN A 95 28.52 36.78 5.40
N TYR A 96 28.19 36.72 6.70
CA TYR A 96 28.64 37.67 7.73
C TYR A 96 28.15 37.21 9.14
N PRO A 97 28.89 37.47 10.24
CA PRO A 97 28.48 37.16 11.62
C PRO A 97 27.83 38.39 12.32
N PRO A 98 27.72 38.48 13.66
CA PRO A 98 26.45 38.40 14.41
C PRO A 98 25.79 39.75 14.83
N THR A 99 24.52 39.66 15.29
CA THR A 99 23.65 40.55 16.13
C THR A 99 24.13 41.94 16.60
N PRO A 100 23.24 42.96 16.79
CA PRO A 100 21.88 42.86 17.38
C PRO A 100 20.75 43.74 16.76
N THR A 101 19.63 43.89 17.47
CA THR A 101 18.34 44.58 17.15
C THR A 101 18.35 46.09 17.49
N PRO A 102 17.24 46.87 17.38
CA PRO A 102 16.18 47.05 16.35
C PRO A 102 16.32 48.49 15.74
N PRO A 103 15.31 49.39 15.51
CA PRO A 103 13.86 49.33 15.27
C PRO A 103 13.35 50.19 14.05
N THR A 104 12.05 50.54 14.04
CA THR A 104 11.39 51.72 13.39
C THR A 104 11.03 51.69 11.89
N ALA A 105 9.77 51.27 11.64
CA ALA A 105 8.76 51.82 10.71
C ALA A 105 9.15 52.45 9.35
N LYS A 106 8.67 51.84 8.25
CA LYS A 106 7.44 52.27 7.52
C LYS A 106 7.05 51.28 6.39
N GLU A 107 5.74 51.16 6.17
CA GLU A 107 5.03 50.38 5.11
C GLU A 107 4.94 51.16 3.77
N PRO A 108 4.26 50.69 2.70
CA PRO A 108 4.19 49.36 2.03
C PRO A 108 4.43 49.60 0.49
N PRO A 109 3.89 48.87 -0.54
CA PRO A 109 3.11 47.63 -0.58
C PRO A 109 3.54 46.56 -1.61
N SER A 110 3.23 45.29 -1.32
CA SER A 110 2.63 44.38 -2.31
C SER A 110 1.92 43.19 -1.64
N THR A 111 0.81 42.80 -2.23
CA THR A 111 -0.23 41.84 -1.79
C THR A 111 0.21 40.68 -0.86
N ARG A 112 -0.19 40.74 0.41
CA ARG A 112 -0.39 39.55 1.26
C ARG A 112 -1.89 39.32 1.44
N GLN A 113 -2.34 38.07 1.31
CA GLN A 113 -3.72 37.70 1.65
C GLN A 113 -4.03 38.09 3.11
N PRO A 114 -5.28 38.47 3.43
CA PRO A 114 -5.64 38.98 4.74
C PRO A 114 -5.30 37.95 5.81
N ARG A 115 -4.49 38.37 6.79
CA ARG A 115 -4.25 37.60 8.01
C ARG A 115 -5.55 37.57 8.82
N ARG A 116 -6.39 36.57 8.52
CA ARG A 116 -7.57 36.21 9.32
C ARG A 116 -7.19 36.24 10.80
N GLY A 117 -7.93 37.03 11.56
CA GLY A 117 -7.58 37.40 12.91
C GLY A 117 -7.69 36.22 13.87
N VAL A 118 -7.19 36.40 15.09
CA VAL A 118 -7.35 35.42 16.18
C VAL A 118 -8.83 35.07 16.42
N GLY A 119 -9.75 36.01 16.20
CA GLY A 119 -11.21 35.78 16.25
C GLY A 119 -11.74 34.77 15.23
N ASP A 120 -11.18 34.73 14.01
CA ASP A 120 -11.61 33.78 12.98
C ASP A 120 -11.28 32.33 13.36
N PHE A 121 -10.20 32.12 14.12
CA PHE A 121 -9.84 30.80 14.64
C PHE A 121 -10.84 30.29 15.69
N PHE A 122 -11.32 31.16 16.58
CA PHE A 122 -12.39 30.82 17.53
C PHE A 122 -13.71 30.51 16.82
N SER A 123 -14.08 31.30 15.80
CA SER A 123 -15.26 31.02 14.97
C SER A 123 -15.13 29.68 14.24
N ALA A 124 -13.97 29.39 13.65
CA ALA A 124 -13.69 28.11 13.00
C ALA A 124 -13.78 26.93 14.00
N ASN A 125 -13.41 27.15 15.25
CA ASN A 125 -13.49 26.14 16.30
C ASN A 125 -14.92 25.88 16.78
N ASN A 126 -15.72 26.93 17.00
CA ASN A 126 -17.13 26.77 17.39
C ASN A 126 -17.94 26.10 16.27
N ALA A 127 -17.62 26.39 15.00
CA ALA A 127 -18.15 25.66 13.86
C ALA A 127 -17.75 24.16 13.91
N PHE A 128 -16.47 23.85 14.17
CA PHE A 128 -16.01 22.47 14.33
C PHE A 128 -16.74 21.71 15.43
N GLU A 129 -16.87 22.29 16.63
CA GLU A 129 -17.59 21.66 17.74
C GLU A 129 -19.07 21.42 17.42
N SER A 130 -19.71 22.34 16.69
CA SER A 130 -21.09 22.16 16.21
C SER A 130 -21.23 20.98 15.24
N ILE A 131 -20.27 20.83 14.31
CA ILE A 131 -20.22 19.71 13.36
C ILE A 131 -19.91 18.39 14.09
N TRP A 132 -18.97 18.42 15.03
CA TRP A 132 -18.58 17.28 15.87
C TRP A 132 -19.74 16.75 16.71
N ASN A 133 -20.53 17.66 17.30
CA ASN A 133 -21.68 17.28 18.12
C ASN A 133 -22.84 16.70 17.30
N ALA A 134 -23.02 17.17 16.06
CA ALA A 134 -24.01 16.63 15.12
C ALA A 134 -23.59 15.31 14.45
N TYR A 135 -22.34 14.88 14.59
CA TYR A 135 -21.82 13.64 13.99
C TYR A 135 -22.06 12.44 14.93
N PRO A 136 -22.68 11.33 14.48
CA PRO A 136 -23.04 10.22 15.36
C PRO A 136 -21.83 9.41 15.86
N ARG A 137 -20.73 9.35 15.09
CA ARG A 137 -19.53 8.56 15.42
C ARG A 137 -18.34 9.43 15.82
N LYS A 138 -18.11 9.57 17.13
CA LYS A 138 -17.16 10.52 17.73
C LYS A 138 -15.74 9.96 17.91
N GLU A 139 -15.09 9.60 16.81
CA GLU A 139 -13.72 9.05 16.80
C GLU A 139 -12.66 10.06 16.31
N ALA A 140 -11.45 10.00 16.90
CA ALA A 140 -10.26 10.75 16.48
C ALA A 140 -10.46 12.27 16.34
N LYS A 141 -11.04 12.92 17.37
CA LYS A 141 -11.40 14.35 17.39
C LYS A 141 -10.27 15.28 16.94
N GLU A 142 -9.06 15.08 17.44
CA GLU A 142 -7.90 15.94 17.13
C GLU A 142 -7.47 15.84 15.67
N LEU A 143 -7.46 14.63 15.10
CA LEU A 143 -7.17 14.43 13.67
C LEU A 143 -8.25 15.05 12.79
N ALA A 144 -9.51 14.99 13.19
CA ALA A 144 -10.61 15.64 12.48
C ALA A 144 -10.48 17.16 12.55
N ARG A 145 -10.11 17.72 13.72
CA ARG A 145 -9.86 19.15 13.95
C ARG A 145 -8.68 19.66 13.11
N ALA A 146 -7.61 18.89 12.99
CA ALA A 146 -6.46 19.23 12.14
C ALA A 146 -6.83 19.29 10.65
N VAL A 147 -7.63 18.33 10.16
CA VAL A 147 -8.15 18.32 8.78
C VAL A 147 -9.12 19.49 8.56
N TRP A 148 -10.01 19.75 9.51
CA TRP A 148 -10.94 20.88 9.50
C TRP A 148 -10.21 22.23 9.35
N HIS A 149 -9.26 22.54 10.23
CA HIS A 149 -8.50 23.79 10.16
C HIS A 149 -7.60 23.89 8.91
N ARG A 150 -7.26 22.78 8.25
CA ARG A 150 -6.59 22.82 6.94
C ARG A 150 -7.56 23.26 5.85
N LEU A 151 -8.72 22.61 5.74
CA LEU A 151 -9.73 22.88 4.70
C LEU A 151 -10.37 24.26 4.88
N TRP A 152 -10.62 24.69 6.12
CA TRP A 152 -11.11 26.02 6.44
C TRP A 152 -10.10 27.12 6.08
N ARG A 153 -8.80 26.93 6.36
CA ARG A 153 -7.75 27.89 5.95
C ARG A 153 -7.64 28.00 4.43
N GLN A 154 -7.87 26.90 3.70
CA GLN A 154 -7.92 26.88 2.24
C GLN A 154 -9.21 27.51 1.66
N GLY A 155 -10.20 27.87 2.48
CA GLY A 155 -11.48 28.41 2.03
C GLY A 155 -12.38 27.38 1.33
N ALA A 156 -12.03 26.09 1.39
CA ALA A 156 -12.68 25.03 0.61
C ALA A 156 -14.05 24.58 1.17
N ILE A 157 -14.45 25.08 2.35
CA ILE A 157 -15.70 24.67 3.04
C ILE A 157 -16.54 25.88 3.42
N ARG A 158 -17.81 25.85 3.01
CA ARG A 158 -18.88 26.68 3.59
C ARG A 158 -19.58 25.88 4.70
N ILE A 159 -19.56 26.41 5.93
CA ILE A 159 -20.08 25.73 7.13
C ILE A 159 -21.56 25.34 6.96
N GLU A 160 -22.37 26.23 6.39
CA GLU A 160 -23.81 26.00 6.13
C GLU A 160 -24.06 24.82 5.19
N ALA A 161 -23.31 24.74 4.08
CA ALA A 161 -23.43 23.68 3.09
C ALA A 161 -23.06 22.33 3.71
N LEU A 162 -22.00 22.30 4.52
CA LEU A 162 -21.56 21.14 5.28
C LEU A 162 -22.59 20.69 6.33
N MET A 163 -23.20 21.62 7.08
CA MET A 163 -24.27 21.28 8.03
C MET A 163 -25.56 20.84 7.33
N LYS A 164 -25.82 21.32 6.10
CA LYS A 164 -26.96 20.87 5.28
C LYS A 164 -26.73 19.45 4.76
N SER A 165 -25.56 19.15 4.21
CA SER A 165 -25.22 17.79 3.77
C SER A 165 -25.12 16.82 4.94
N LEU A 166 -24.49 17.19 6.06
CA LEU A 166 -24.42 16.34 7.26
C LEU A 166 -25.82 15.93 7.73
N ARG A 167 -26.79 16.86 7.78
CA ARG A 167 -28.19 16.54 8.10
C ARG A 167 -28.85 15.62 7.05
N ARG A 168 -28.48 15.72 5.77
CA ARG A 168 -28.93 14.81 4.70
C ARG A 168 -28.33 13.41 4.87
N PHE A 169 -27.04 13.29 5.21
CA PHE A 169 -26.34 12.02 5.48
C PHE A 169 -26.85 11.34 6.75
N CYS A 170 -27.01 12.06 7.87
CA CYS A 170 -27.58 11.49 9.10
C CYS A 170 -29.05 11.03 8.93
N ARG A 171 -29.79 11.54 7.94
CA ARG A 171 -31.15 11.09 7.58
C ARG A 171 -31.15 9.98 6.51
N SER A 172 -30.00 9.62 5.94
CA SER A 172 -29.93 8.61 4.89
C SER A 172 -29.95 7.20 5.48
N ASP A 173 -30.69 6.29 4.86
CA ASP A 173 -30.75 4.88 5.29
C ASP A 173 -29.36 4.22 5.38
N GLY A 174 -28.39 4.63 4.55
CA GLY A 174 -27.03 4.10 4.59
C GLY A 174 -26.25 4.41 5.89
N TRP A 175 -26.63 5.44 6.65
CA TRP A 175 -26.05 5.74 7.97
C TRP A 175 -26.94 5.25 9.13
N ASN A 176 -28.24 5.02 8.89
CA ASN A 176 -29.17 4.51 9.89
C ASN A 176 -29.19 2.96 9.95
N ARG A 177 -29.00 2.29 8.81
CA ARG A 177 -28.92 0.82 8.69
C ARG A 177 -27.71 0.28 9.45
N GLU A 178 -27.89 -0.86 10.10
CA GLU A 178 -26.91 -1.50 10.99
C GLU A 178 -26.38 -0.58 12.12
N HIS A 179 -27.26 0.17 12.80
CA HIS A 179 -26.91 1.00 13.96
C HIS A 179 -25.72 1.96 13.74
N GLY A 180 -25.53 2.44 12.51
CA GLY A 180 -24.42 3.33 12.17
C GLY A 180 -23.06 2.65 11.98
N ARG A 181 -23.00 1.32 11.83
CA ARG A 181 -21.78 0.56 11.52
C ARG A 181 -21.00 1.10 10.32
N TYR A 182 -21.71 1.59 9.30
CA TYR A 182 -21.15 2.17 8.09
C TYR A 182 -20.88 3.68 8.16
N VAL A 183 -21.13 4.35 9.30
CA VAL A 183 -20.76 5.75 9.48
C VAL A 183 -19.24 5.87 9.42
N PRO A 184 -18.67 6.62 8.45
CA PRO A 184 -17.23 6.82 8.36
C PRO A 184 -16.71 7.58 9.58
N GLN A 185 -15.41 7.51 9.85
CA GLN A 185 -14.78 8.46 10.77
C GLN A 185 -14.88 9.88 10.19
N LEU A 186 -15.17 10.89 11.03
CA LEU A 186 -15.26 12.29 10.58
C LEU A 186 -13.96 12.75 9.88
N VAL A 187 -12.80 12.23 10.30
CA VAL A 187 -11.51 12.45 9.62
C VAL A 187 -11.57 12.11 8.13
N ASN A 188 -12.10 10.93 7.80
CA ASN A 188 -12.16 10.41 6.44
C ASN A 188 -13.30 11.06 5.64
N TRP A 189 -14.43 11.36 6.30
CA TRP A 189 -15.52 12.12 5.70
C TRP A 189 -15.08 13.54 5.30
N LEU A 190 -14.29 14.21 6.15
CA LEU A 190 -13.70 15.52 5.84
C LEU A 190 -12.57 15.45 4.80
N ARG A 191 -11.68 14.45 4.87
CA ARG A 191 -10.58 14.29 3.88
C ARG A 191 -11.09 14.00 2.48
N GLY A 192 -12.07 13.12 2.35
CA GLY A 192 -12.67 12.74 1.06
C GLY A 192 -13.65 13.77 0.50
N GLN A 193 -13.83 14.93 1.15
CA GLN A 193 -14.81 15.97 0.78
C GLN A 193 -16.23 15.43 0.58
N ARG A 194 -16.61 14.39 1.34
CA ARG A 194 -17.80 13.57 1.12
C ARG A 194 -19.13 14.29 1.38
N TRP A 195 -19.06 15.57 1.76
CA TRP A 195 -20.20 16.48 1.79
C TRP A 195 -20.61 16.99 0.40
N LEU A 196 -19.74 16.81 -0.61
CA LEU A 196 -19.99 17.06 -2.03
C LEU A 196 -20.57 15.83 -2.74
N ASP A 197 -20.34 14.62 -2.20
CA ASP A 197 -20.93 13.38 -2.73
C ASP A 197 -22.45 13.50 -2.77
N GLU A 198 -23.05 13.35 -3.95
CA GLU A 198 -24.50 13.19 -4.04
C GLU A 198 -24.89 11.83 -3.46
N LEU A 199 -25.63 11.86 -2.35
CA LEU A 199 -26.27 10.66 -1.80
C LEU A 199 -27.08 9.96 -2.92
N PRO A 200 -26.86 8.66 -3.17
CA PRO A 200 -27.57 7.94 -4.21
C PRO A 200 -29.08 8.07 -3.97
N SER A 201 -29.77 8.58 -4.99
CA SER A 201 -31.22 8.77 -4.94
C SER A 201 -31.90 7.41 -4.97
N SER A 202 -32.32 6.95 -3.78
CA SER A 202 -32.95 5.65 -3.51
C SER A 202 -32.04 4.42 -3.69
N PRO A 203 -32.08 3.43 -2.78
CA PRO A 203 -31.36 2.16 -2.96
C PRO A 203 -31.84 1.31 -4.14
N ALA A 204 -32.96 1.68 -4.78
CA ALA A 204 -33.57 0.90 -5.87
C ALA A 204 -32.67 0.72 -7.12
N ALA A 205 -31.78 1.67 -7.41
CA ALA A 205 -30.98 1.65 -8.65
C ALA A 205 -29.61 0.96 -8.53
N VAL A 206 -29.15 0.66 -7.31
CA VAL A 206 -27.79 0.12 -7.07
C VAL A 206 -27.80 -1.38 -6.76
N ALA A 207 -28.90 -1.90 -6.21
CA ALA A 207 -29.09 -3.34 -5.97
C ALA A 207 -28.93 -4.15 -7.27
N THR A 208 -29.53 -3.67 -8.37
CA THR A 208 -29.57 -4.37 -9.66
C THR A 208 -28.20 -4.69 -10.26
N ASP A 209 -27.16 -3.87 -10.04
CA ASP A 209 -25.81 -4.13 -10.55
C ASP A 209 -25.05 -5.15 -9.68
N HIS A 210 -25.22 -5.11 -8.36
CA HIS A 210 -24.60 -6.10 -7.46
C HIS A 210 -25.26 -7.47 -7.61
N ASP A 211 -26.59 -7.52 -7.57
CA ASP A 211 -27.35 -8.76 -7.72
C ASP A 211 -27.13 -9.40 -9.10
N ALA A 212 -27.03 -8.60 -10.17
CA ALA A 212 -26.66 -9.11 -11.50
C ALA A 212 -25.25 -9.71 -11.54
N LYS A 213 -24.27 -9.11 -10.83
CA LYS A 213 -22.90 -9.64 -10.74
C LYS A 213 -22.82 -10.93 -9.94
N VAL A 214 -23.56 -11.04 -8.83
CA VAL A 214 -23.67 -12.28 -8.04
C VAL A 214 -24.30 -13.38 -8.90
N ARG A 215 -25.43 -13.11 -9.53
CA ARG A 215 -26.12 -14.07 -10.42
C ARG A 215 -25.26 -14.49 -11.62
N ALA A 216 -24.48 -13.58 -12.19
CA ALA A 216 -23.54 -13.90 -13.27
C ALA A 216 -22.36 -14.78 -12.80
N TRP A 217 -21.90 -14.58 -11.56
CA TRP A 217 -20.85 -15.41 -10.96
C TRP A 217 -21.36 -16.81 -10.58
N GLU A 218 -22.55 -16.90 -9.99
CA GLU A 218 -23.22 -18.18 -9.69
C GLU A 218 -23.49 -18.97 -10.97
N ALA A 219 -24.07 -18.36 -12.01
CA ALA A 219 -24.26 -19.01 -13.31
C ALA A 219 -22.94 -19.43 -13.98
N ALA A 220 -21.83 -18.70 -13.73
CA ALA A 220 -20.50 -19.11 -14.17
C ALA A 220 -19.90 -20.24 -13.32
N GLN A 221 -20.31 -20.39 -12.05
CA GLN A 221 -19.98 -21.55 -11.22
C GLN A 221 -20.80 -22.78 -11.59
N GLU A 222 -22.10 -22.65 -11.86
CA GLU A 222 -22.94 -23.76 -12.35
C GLU A 222 -22.41 -24.31 -13.67
N ARG A 223 -22.00 -23.44 -14.61
CA ARG A 223 -21.30 -23.85 -15.86
C ARG A 223 -19.91 -24.46 -15.64
N ARG A 224 -19.35 -24.38 -14.43
CA ARG A 224 -18.09 -25.04 -14.02
C ARG A 224 -18.33 -26.29 -13.18
N GLN A 225 -19.52 -26.49 -12.62
CA GLN A 225 -19.91 -27.80 -12.09
C GLN A 225 -19.92 -28.78 -13.27
N ALA A 226 -19.53 -30.03 -13.01
CA ALA A 226 -19.28 -30.98 -14.08
C ALA A 226 -20.57 -31.25 -14.88
N ASP A 227 -20.43 -31.19 -16.21
CA ASP A 227 -21.41 -31.68 -17.18
C ASP A 227 -21.87 -33.09 -16.72
N PRO A 228 -23.15 -33.31 -16.35
CA PRO A 228 -23.57 -34.54 -15.67
C PRO A 228 -23.32 -35.79 -16.52
N ASP A 229 -23.34 -35.65 -17.83
CA ASP A 229 -22.99 -36.70 -18.80
C ASP A 229 -21.52 -37.13 -18.68
N LEU A 230 -20.62 -36.22 -18.29
CA LEU A 230 -19.21 -36.54 -18.01
C LEU A 230 -19.05 -37.25 -16.65
N GLU A 231 -19.83 -36.91 -15.64
CA GLU A 231 -19.75 -37.58 -14.34
C GLU A 231 -20.29 -39.02 -14.43
N ALA A 232 -21.29 -39.28 -15.28
CA ALA A 232 -21.82 -40.63 -15.53
C ALA A 232 -20.79 -41.61 -16.12
N VAL A 233 -19.82 -41.11 -16.91
CA VAL A 233 -18.79 -41.95 -17.56
C VAL A 233 -17.48 -42.05 -16.76
N ARG A 234 -17.39 -41.29 -15.66
CA ARG A 234 -16.27 -41.34 -14.70
C ARG A 234 -15.92 -42.75 -14.21
N PRO A 235 -16.84 -43.64 -13.81
CA PRO A 235 -16.48 -45.01 -13.40
C PRO A 235 -15.80 -45.84 -14.49
N GLN A 236 -16.11 -45.60 -15.77
CA GLN A 236 -15.45 -46.31 -16.88
C GLN A 236 -13.97 -45.88 -17.00
N PHE A 237 -13.71 -44.58 -16.86
CA PHE A 237 -12.35 -44.06 -16.84
C PHE A 237 -11.55 -44.49 -15.61
N GLU A 238 -12.18 -44.56 -14.42
CA GLU A 238 -11.49 -45.10 -13.23
C GLU A 238 -11.15 -46.59 -13.41
N ALA A 239 -12.02 -47.39 -14.05
CA ALA A 239 -11.71 -48.78 -14.40
C ALA A 239 -10.55 -48.88 -15.40
N PHE A 240 -10.48 -47.99 -16.39
CA PHE A 240 -9.34 -47.84 -17.31
C PHE A 240 -8.05 -47.45 -16.55
N LEU A 241 -8.11 -46.45 -15.67
CA LEU A 241 -6.96 -46.02 -14.87
C LEU A 241 -6.44 -47.10 -13.90
N ALA A 242 -7.33 -47.91 -13.33
CA ALA A 242 -6.97 -48.99 -12.40
C ALA A 242 -6.04 -50.04 -13.03
N ARG A 243 -5.93 -50.10 -14.36
CA ARG A 243 -5.00 -50.97 -15.08
C ARG A 243 -3.55 -50.47 -15.01
N PHE A 244 -3.33 -49.17 -14.82
CA PHE A 244 -2.02 -48.54 -14.82
C PHE A 244 -1.47 -48.33 -13.41
N ARG A 245 -0.15 -48.46 -13.25
CA ARG A 245 0.54 -48.23 -11.96
C ARG A 245 0.78 -46.76 -11.64
N ASP A 246 0.77 -45.87 -12.65
CA ASP A 246 0.95 -44.43 -12.47
C ASP A 246 -0.34 -43.67 -12.76
N THR A 247 -0.87 -43.01 -11.72
CA THR A 247 -2.10 -42.20 -11.76
C THR A 247 -1.83 -40.69 -11.61
N ARG A 248 -0.55 -40.25 -11.56
CA ARG A 248 -0.16 -38.85 -11.33
C ARG A 248 -0.75 -37.87 -12.35
N LEU A 249 -1.03 -38.35 -13.55
CA LEU A 249 -1.56 -37.56 -14.67
C LEU A 249 -3.05 -37.80 -14.93
N ARG A 250 -3.82 -38.21 -13.91
CA ARG A 250 -5.28 -38.43 -13.96
C ARG A 250 -6.07 -37.24 -14.54
N GLY A 251 -5.72 -36.00 -14.17
CA GLY A 251 -6.43 -34.80 -14.63
C GLY A 251 -6.37 -34.61 -16.16
N PRO A 252 -5.18 -34.51 -16.78
CA PRO A 252 -5.09 -34.39 -18.24
C PRO A 252 -5.47 -35.69 -18.97
N ALA A 253 -5.28 -36.87 -18.36
CA ALA A 253 -5.78 -38.14 -18.92
C ALA A 253 -7.30 -38.13 -19.05
N TRP A 254 -8.03 -37.65 -18.03
CA TRP A 254 -9.49 -37.48 -18.06
C TRP A 254 -9.93 -36.52 -19.17
N GLY A 255 -9.23 -35.40 -19.35
CA GLY A 255 -9.49 -34.46 -20.45
C GLY A 255 -9.33 -35.09 -21.83
N LEU A 256 -8.30 -35.92 -22.05
CA LEU A 256 -8.10 -36.60 -23.33
C LEU A 256 -9.07 -37.78 -23.54
N TRP A 257 -9.36 -38.54 -22.48
CA TRP A 257 -10.29 -39.68 -22.52
C TRP A 257 -11.73 -39.21 -22.77
N THR A 258 -12.19 -38.13 -22.14
CA THR A 258 -13.54 -37.56 -22.38
C THR A 258 -13.71 -37.02 -23.80
N LEU A 259 -12.66 -36.49 -24.42
CA LEU A 259 -12.67 -36.14 -25.86
C LEU A 259 -12.82 -37.38 -26.76
N LEU A 260 -12.11 -38.47 -26.45
CA LEU A 260 -12.28 -39.76 -27.16
C LEU A 260 -13.66 -40.37 -26.92
N HIS A 261 -14.23 -40.19 -25.72
CA HIS A 261 -15.59 -40.64 -25.40
C HIS A 261 -16.65 -39.87 -26.20
N LYS A 262 -16.53 -38.53 -26.29
CA LYS A 262 -17.41 -37.72 -27.16
C LYS A 262 -17.27 -38.06 -28.65
N ALA A 263 -16.15 -38.69 -29.06
CA ALA A 263 -15.95 -39.23 -30.41
C ALA A 263 -16.37 -40.71 -30.57
N GLY A 264 -16.89 -41.37 -29.52
CA GLY A 264 -17.30 -42.78 -29.55
C GLY A 264 -16.15 -43.79 -29.61
N ARG A 265 -14.92 -43.40 -29.25
CA ARG A 265 -13.69 -44.20 -29.39
C ARG A 265 -12.87 -44.30 -28.09
N ALA A 266 -13.51 -44.13 -26.94
CA ALA A 266 -12.84 -44.22 -25.64
C ALA A 266 -12.37 -45.65 -25.35
N PRO A 267 -11.08 -45.88 -25.05
CA PRO A 267 -10.60 -47.19 -24.64
C PRO A 267 -11.13 -47.54 -23.26
N GLN A 268 -11.49 -48.82 -23.09
CA GLN A 268 -11.99 -49.42 -21.87
C GLN A 268 -10.87 -50.21 -21.16
N ALA A 269 -11.13 -50.70 -19.96
CA ALA A 269 -10.15 -51.44 -19.16
C ALA A 269 -9.62 -52.73 -19.83
N HIS A 270 -10.35 -53.31 -20.78
CA HIS A 270 -9.94 -54.52 -21.51
C HIS A 270 -9.02 -54.26 -22.71
N ASP A 271 -9.01 -53.04 -23.26
CA ASP A 271 -8.16 -52.68 -24.41
C ASP A 271 -6.69 -52.48 -24.03
N VAL A 272 -6.40 -52.38 -22.73
CA VAL A 272 -5.07 -52.09 -22.18
C VAL A 272 -4.33 -53.41 -21.88
N ALA A 273 -3.68 -53.92 -22.92
CA ALA A 273 -2.79 -55.08 -22.84
C ALA A 273 -1.51 -54.77 -22.02
N ASP A 274 -0.83 -53.66 -22.35
CA ASP A 274 0.44 -53.24 -21.75
C ASP A 274 0.26 -52.15 -20.69
N ALA A 275 0.42 -52.53 -19.41
CA ALA A 275 0.26 -51.65 -18.24
C ALA A 275 1.56 -50.90 -17.85
N SER A 276 2.55 -50.84 -18.76
CA SER A 276 3.90 -50.33 -18.51
C SER A 276 4.06 -48.83 -18.80
N ALA A 277 3.26 -48.27 -19.71
CA ALA A 277 3.28 -46.86 -20.09
C ALA A 277 2.39 -45.97 -19.20
N SER A 278 2.54 -44.65 -19.29
CA SER A 278 1.63 -43.71 -18.61
C SER A 278 0.25 -43.72 -19.28
N PRO A 279 -0.88 -43.60 -18.53
CA PRO A 279 -2.23 -43.54 -19.11
C PRO A 279 -2.38 -42.47 -20.20
N LEU A 280 -1.70 -41.33 -20.06
CA LEU A 280 -1.72 -40.25 -21.05
C LEU A 280 -1.05 -40.63 -22.37
N ASP A 281 0.08 -41.33 -22.31
CA ASP A 281 0.84 -41.69 -23.50
C ASP A 281 0.15 -42.84 -24.25
N PHE A 282 -0.48 -43.77 -23.53
CA PHE A 282 -1.41 -44.73 -24.11
C PHE A 282 -2.56 -44.02 -24.86
N LEU A 283 -3.24 -43.04 -24.23
CA LEU A 283 -4.33 -42.30 -24.89
C LEU A 283 -3.88 -41.48 -26.10
N ARG A 284 -2.63 -40.97 -26.09
CA ARG A 284 -2.03 -40.29 -27.25
C ARG A 284 -1.75 -41.27 -28.38
N GLN A 285 -1.17 -42.43 -28.08
CA GLN A 285 -0.90 -43.49 -29.06
C GLN A 285 -2.20 -44.05 -29.65
N TRP A 286 -3.21 -44.33 -28.81
CA TRP A 286 -4.55 -44.77 -29.21
C TRP A 286 -5.22 -43.79 -30.18
N ARG A 287 -5.15 -42.48 -29.89
CA ARG A 287 -5.67 -41.44 -30.78
C ARG A 287 -4.95 -41.43 -32.14
N CYS A 288 -3.65 -41.66 -32.18
CA CYS A 288 -2.89 -41.73 -33.43
C CYS A 288 -3.19 -43.02 -34.22
N ALA A 289 -3.30 -44.17 -33.54
CA ALA A 289 -3.63 -45.44 -34.16
C ALA A 289 -5.04 -45.47 -34.77
N ALA A 290 -6.00 -44.75 -34.17
CA ALA A 290 -7.37 -44.61 -34.70
C ALA A 290 -7.50 -43.61 -35.88
N HIS A 291 -6.38 -43.07 -36.38
CA HIS A 291 -6.30 -42.13 -37.50
C HIS A 291 -5.43 -42.63 -38.67
N ALA A 292 -4.90 -43.86 -38.57
CA ALA A 292 -4.20 -44.59 -39.63
C ALA A 292 -5.11 -45.67 -40.24
#